data_AF-A0A453KKC2-F1
#
_entry.id   AF-A0A453KKC2-F1
#
_cell.length_a   1.000
_cell.length_b   1.000
_cell.length_c   1.000
_cell.angle_alpha   90.00
_cell.angle_beta   90.00
_cell.angle_gamma   90.00
#
_symmetry.space_group_name_H-M   'P 1'
#
loop_
_entity.id
_entity.type
_entity.pdbx_description
1 polymer ?
#
loop_
_entity_poly.entity_id
_entity_poly.type
_entity_poly.pdbx_seq_one_letter_code
_entity_poly.pdbx_strand_id
1 'polypeptide(L)'
;MLVYLGGLTFLMYKLPLVECLMFGALISATDPVTVLSIFQELGSDVNLYALVFGESVLNDAMAISLYRTMSSVRSNAAGGENIFMMILQFLEIFVGSMSSGVGVGFISSLLFKYAGLDIDNLQNLECCLFVLFPYFSYMLAEGLGLSGIVSILFTGMVMKHYTYSNLSDNSQRFVSAFFHLLSSLAETFVFIYMGFDIAMEEHSWSHVGFIIFSIVSFVLLSHITSWVYSILCLEFGSLT
;
A
#
# COMPACT_ATOMS: atom_id res chain seq x y z
N MET A 1 -19.32 5.67 1.47
CA MET A 1 -20.81 5.68 1.46
C MET A 1 -21.41 6.62 2.50
N LEU A 2 -21.01 6.56 3.78
CA LEU A 2 -21.53 7.46 4.82
C LEU A 2 -21.34 8.97 4.51
N VAL A 3 -20.18 9.36 3.97
CA VAL A 3 -19.91 10.75 3.53
C VAL A 3 -20.84 11.19 2.38
N TYR A 4 -21.15 10.28 1.45
CA TYR A 4 -22.10 10.54 0.37
C TYR A 4 -23.53 10.73 0.89
N LEU A 5 -23.94 9.91 1.86
CA LEU A 5 -25.23 10.05 2.55
C LEU A 5 -25.30 11.36 3.35
N GLY A 6 -24.22 11.75 4.02
CA GLY A 6 -24.10 13.04 4.72
C GLY A 6 -24.28 14.26 3.81
N GLY A 7 -23.71 14.21 2.61
CA GLY A 7 -23.91 15.21 1.55
C GLY A 7 -25.33 15.21 0.96
N LEU A 8 -26.00 14.06 0.92
CA LEU A 8 -27.41 13.93 0.51
C LEU A 8 -28.38 14.49 1.55
N THR A 9 -28.05 14.39 2.84
CA THR A 9 -28.81 14.94 3.96
C THR A 9 -28.57 16.43 4.23
N PHE A 10 -27.88 17.15 3.33
CA PHE A 10 -27.50 18.57 3.47
C PHE A 10 -26.64 18.90 4.71
N LEU A 11 -26.09 17.89 5.39
CA LEU A 11 -25.21 18.09 6.54
C LEU A 11 -23.80 18.55 6.10
N MET A 12 -23.45 18.33 4.83
CA MET A 12 -22.13 18.57 4.23
C MET A 12 -22.25 18.99 2.76
N TYR A 13 -21.13 19.43 2.16
CA TYR A 13 -21.04 19.71 0.73
C TYR A 13 -21.32 18.46 -0.11
N LYS A 14 -22.06 18.64 -1.20
CA LYS A 14 -22.50 17.53 -2.05
C LYS A 14 -21.37 17.12 -3.01
N LEU A 15 -20.61 16.11 -2.61
CA LEU A 15 -19.57 15.51 -3.44
C LEU A 15 -20.18 14.41 -4.35
N PRO A 16 -19.70 14.27 -5.60
CA PRO A 16 -20.08 13.17 -6.47
C PRO A 16 -19.63 11.83 -5.86
N LEU A 17 -20.37 10.76 -6.16
CA LEU A 17 -20.16 9.43 -5.58
C LEU A 17 -18.72 8.94 -5.73
N VAL A 18 -18.12 9.18 -6.90
CA VAL A 18 -16.73 8.80 -7.20
C VAL A 18 -15.73 9.50 -6.28
N GLU A 19 -15.92 10.77 -5.97
CA GLU A 19 -15.03 11.51 -5.05
C GLU A 19 -15.17 11.02 -3.60
N CYS A 20 -16.38 10.65 -3.18
CA CYS A 20 -16.57 10.00 -1.88
C CYS A 20 -15.92 8.60 -1.82
N LEU A 21 -15.90 7.85 -2.92
CA LEU A 21 -15.22 6.55 -3.01
C LEU A 21 -13.70 6.72 -3.00
N MET A 22 -13.17 7.71 -3.73
CA MET A 22 -11.74 8.05 -3.73
C MET A 22 -11.27 8.47 -2.33
N PHE A 23 -12.04 9.31 -1.65
CA PHE A 23 -11.77 9.71 -0.26
C PHE A 23 -11.77 8.50 0.69
N GLY A 24 -12.75 7.59 0.53
CA GLY A 24 -12.80 6.35 1.29
C GLY A 24 -11.59 5.44 1.03
N ALA A 25 -11.14 5.34 -0.22
CA ALA A 25 -9.94 4.57 -0.56
C ALA A 25 -8.68 5.16 0.10
N LEU A 26 -8.51 6.49 0.09
CA LEU A 26 -7.34 7.15 0.71
C LEU A 26 -7.28 6.96 2.23
N ILE A 27 -8.42 7.07 2.93
CA ILE A 27 -8.48 6.93 4.39
C ILE A 27 -8.47 5.45 4.82
N SER A 28 -8.72 4.53 3.89
CA SER A 28 -8.63 3.10 4.18
C SER A 28 -7.20 2.65 4.45
N ALA A 29 -6.19 3.31 3.87
CA ALA A 29 -4.77 3.03 4.12
C ALA A 29 -4.46 3.18 5.62
N THR A 30 -3.79 2.18 6.20
CA THR A 30 -3.53 2.12 7.65
C THR A 30 -2.05 2.00 7.90
N ASP A 31 -1.50 2.98 8.62
CA ASP A 31 -0.09 2.97 9.04
C ASP A 31 0.04 2.53 10.51
N PRO A 32 0.56 1.31 10.78
CA PRO A 32 0.68 0.77 12.12
C PRO A 32 2.05 1.06 12.75
N VAL A 33 2.92 1.89 12.14
CA VAL A 33 4.33 2.03 12.54
C VAL A 33 4.50 2.32 14.04
N THR A 34 3.65 3.18 14.61
CA THR A 34 3.69 3.51 16.05
C THR A 34 3.23 2.37 16.96
N VAL A 35 2.30 1.52 16.50
CA VAL A 35 1.84 0.35 17.25
C VAL A 35 2.87 -0.77 17.16
N LEU A 36 3.48 -0.94 15.99
CA LEU A 36 4.53 -1.94 15.75
C LEU A 36 5.79 -1.67 16.58
N SER A 37 6.18 -0.41 16.80
CA SER A 37 7.31 -0.08 17.67
C SER A 37 7.06 -0.47 19.13
N ILE A 38 5.85 -0.22 19.65
CA ILE A 38 5.45 -0.63 21.00
C ILE A 38 5.40 -2.17 21.12
N PHE A 39 4.91 -2.86 20.09
CA PHE A 39 4.86 -4.32 20.05
C PHE A 39 6.25 -4.97 20.07
N GLN A 40 7.26 -4.32 19.47
CA GLN A 40 8.65 -4.76 19.57
C GLN A 40 9.22 -4.56 20.99
N GLU A 41 8.90 -3.44 21.65
CA GLU A 41 9.33 -3.19 23.03
C GLU A 41 8.70 -4.15 24.05
N LEU A 42 7.44 -4.53 23.82
CA LEU A 42 6.68 -5.44 24.70
C LEU A 42 7.03 -6.93 24.50
N GLY A 43 7.89 -7.27 23.53
CA GLY A 43 8.27 -8.65 23.24
C GLY A 43 7.11 -9.49 22.69
N SER A 44 6.23 -8.88 21.89
CA SER A 44 5.08 -9.57 21.27
C SER A 44 5.50 -10.66 20.28
N ASP A 45 4.57 -11.56 19.95
CA ASP A 45 4.80 -12.63 18.98
C ASP A 45 5.19 -12.06 17.60
N VAL A 46 6.33 -12.53 17.07
CA VAL A 46 6.85 -12.18 15.74
C VAL A 46 5.79 -12.45 14.65
N ASN A 47 4.94 -13.45 14.84
CA ASN A 47 3.83 -13.75 13.92
C ASN A 47 2.80 -12.63 13.87
N LEU A 48 2.45 -12.05 15.03
CA LEU A 48 1.50 -10.94 15.10
C LEU A 48 2.10 -9.68 14.46
N TYR A 49 3.37 -9.40 14.74
CA TYR A 49 4.11 -8.31 14.09
C TYR A 49 4.08 -8.44 12.56
N ALA A 50 4.43 -9.63 12.05
CA ALA A 50 4.49 -9.88 10.61
C ALA A 50 3.10 -9.80 9.95
N LEU A 51 2.06 -10.27 10.64
CA LEU A 51 0.68 -10.23 10.14
C LEU A 51 0.19 -8.78 9.99
N VAL A 52 0.31 -7.97 11.06
CA VAL A 52 -0.16 -6.57 11.06
C VAL A 52 0.63 -5.73 10.06
N PHE A 53 1.95 -5.91 10.01
CA PHE A 53 2.78 -5.22 9.02
C PHE A 53 2.40 -5.60 7.58
N GLY A 54 2.19 -6.90 7.33
CA GLY A 54 1.80 -7.40 6.00
C GLY A 54 0.43 -6.89 5.56
N GLU A 55 -0.55 -6.86 6.46
CA GLU A 55 -1.88 -6.31 6.21
C GLU A 55 -1.80 -4.83 5.80
N SER A 56 -1.08 -4.01 6.57
CA SER A 56 -0.93 -2.59 6.30
C SER A 56 -0.25 -2.29 4.96
N VAL A 57 0.85 -2.98 4.66
CA VAL A 57 1.57 -2.77 3.39
C VAL A 57 0.71 -3.18 2.18
N LEU A 58 -0.05 -4.27 2.28
CA LEU A 58 -0.99 -4.67 1.24
C LEU A 58 -2.14 -3.68 1.09
N ASN A 59 -2.68 -3.20 2.21
CA ASN A 59 -3.78 -2.24 2.24
C ASN A 59 -3.40 -0.91 1.57
N ASP A 60 -2.22 -0.37 1.83
CA ASP A 60 -1.73 0.85 1.19
C ASP A 60 -1.63 0.71 -0.34
N ALA A 61 -1.14 -0.43 -0.82
CA ALA A 61 -1.06 -0.72 -2.25
C ALA A 61 -2.44 -0.88 -2.91
N MET A 62 -3.40 -1.46 -2.18
CA MET A 62 -4.79 -1.58 -2.63
C MET A 62 -5.48 -0.22 -2.68
N ALA A 63 -5.32 0.60 -1.65
CA ALA A 63 -5.87 1.95 -1.53
C ALA A 63 -5.43 2.83 -2.71
N ILE A 64 -4.12 2.86 -3.02
CA ILE A 64 -3.61 3.68 -4.14
C ILE A 64 -4.05 3.14 -5.51
N SER A 65 -4.16 1.82 -5.67
CA SER A 65 -4.65 1.21 -6.92
C SER A 65 -6.13 1.51 -7.16
N LEU A 66 -6.96 1.43 -6.12
CA LEU A 66 -8.36 1.84 -6.16
C LEU A 66 -8.49 3.33 -6.50
N TYR A 67 -7.72 4.19 -5.83
CA TYR A 67 -7.72 5.62 -6.10
C TYR A 67 -7.37 5.93 -7.56
N ARG A 68 -6.31 5.32 -8.11
CA ARG A 68 -5.92 5.52 -9.52
C ARG A 68 -6.98 5.05 -10.50
N THR A 69 -7.60 3.90 -10.24
CA THR A 69 -8.68 3.37 -11.08
C THR A 69 -9.88 4.32 -11.10
N MET A 70 -10.33 4.76 -9.91
CA MET A 70 -11.46 5.70 -9.80
C MET A 70 -11.14 7.05 -10.44
N SER A 71 -9.91 7.55 -10.30
CA SER A 71 -9.46 8.79 -10.95
C SER A 71 -9.47 8.68 -12.48
N SER A 72 -9.00 7.55 -13.03
CA SER A 72 -9.03 7.27 -14.48
C SER A 72 -10.45 7.18 -15.04
N VAL A 73 -11.38 6.55 -14.30
CA VAL A 73 -12.79 6.49 -14.72
C VAL A 73 -13.43 7.87 -14.68
N ARG A 74 -13.10 8.70 -13.68
CA ARG A 74 -13.58 10.09 -13.60
C ARG A 74 -13.19 10.91 -14.83
N SER A 75 -11.96 10.77 -15.33
CA SER A 75 -11.52 11.50 -16.54
C SER A 75 -12.15 11.01 -17.84
N ASN A 76 -12.58 9.75 -17.90
CA ASN A 76 -13.13 9.12 -19.11
C ASN A 76 -14.67 9.13 -19.16
N ALA A 77 -15.34 9.59 -18.11
CA ALA A 77 -16.80 9.55 -17.98
C ALA A 77 -17.50 10.64 -18.82
N ALA A 78 -17.60 10.41 -20.13
CA ALA A 78 -18.62 11.00 -21.01
C ALA A 78 -19.90 10.13 -21.10
N GLY A 79 -19.99 9.01 -20.38
CA GLY A 79 -21.20 8.18 -20.38
C GLY A 79 -21.23 7.11 -19.29
N GLY A 80 -22.23 7.20 -18.40
CA GLY A 80 -22.72 6.12 -17.54
C GLY A 80 -21.78 5.67 -16.40
N GLU A 81 -22.15 6.00 -15.15
CA GLU A 81 -21.53 5.51 -13.92
C GLU A 81 -21.76 3.99 -13.73
N ASN A 82 -21.11 3.15 -14.53
CA ASN A 82 -21.17 1.71 -14.37
C ASN A 82 -20.12 1.27 -13.36
N ILE A 83 -20.53 1.18 -12.08
CA ILE A 83 -19.72 0.63 -10.97
C ILE A 83 -19.11 -0.73 -11.36
N PHE A 84 -19.84 -1.53 -12.15
CA PHE A 84 -19.34 -2.80 -12.67
C PHE A 84 -18.09 -2.65 -13.56
N MET A 85 -18.03 -1.63 -14.43
CA MET A 85 -16.83 -1.36 -15.23
C MET A 85 -15.67 -0.88 -14.36
N MET A 86 -15.94 -0.11 -13.30
CA MET A 86 -14.90 0.30 -12.34
C MET A 86 -14.27 -0.92 -11.64
N ILE A 87 -15.10 -1.88 -11.21
CA ILE A 87 -14.63 -3.12 -10.55
C ILE A 87 -13.80 -3.95 -11.53
N LEU A 88 -14.25 -4.11 -12.78
CA LEU A 88 -13.51 -4.86 -13.80
C LEU A 88 -12.16 -4.22 -14.12
N GLN A 89 -12.13 -2.90 -14.31
CA GLN A 89 -10.90 -2.16 -14.59
C GLN A 89 -9.93 -2.24 -13.41
N PHE A 90 -10.44 -2.15 -12.18
CA PHE A 90 -9.63 -2.34 -10.97
C PHE A 90 -9.00 -3.73 -10.94
N LEU A 91 -9.81 -4.77 -11.20
CA LEU A 91 -9.34 -6.16 -11.21
C LEU A 91 -8.26 -6.36 -12.29
N GLU A 92 -8.47 -5.82 -13.48
CA GLU A 92 -7.51 -5.88 -14.59
C GLU A 92 -6.18 -5.23 -14.23
N ILE A 93 -6.21 -3.98 -13.73
CA ILE A 93 -5.00 -3.25 -13.33
C ILE A 93 -4.30 -3.98 -12.18
N PHE A 94 -5.05 -4.45 -11.19
CA PHE A 94 -4.49 -5.11 -10.01
C PHE A 94 -3.83 -6.45 -10.35
N VAL A 95 -4.55 -7.33 -11.07
CA VAL A 95 -4.02 -8.64 -11.49
C VAL A 95 -2.89 -8.46 -12.50
N GLY A 96 -3.01 -7.51 -13.42
CA GLY A 96 -1.95 -7.14 -14.35
C GLY A 96 -0.67 -6.72 -13.62
N SER A 97 -0.77 -5.77 -12.68
CA SER A 97 0.36 -5.35 -11.84
C SER A 97 0.99 -6.47 -11.04
N MET A 98 0.15 -7.32 -10.43
CA MET A 98 0.60 -8.47 -9.64
C MET A 98 1.37 -9.45 -10.52
N SER A 99 0.83 -9.82 -11.68
CA SER A 99 1.48 -10.76 -12.61
C SER A 99 2.80 -10.22 -13.14
N SER A 100 2.86 -8.93 -13.47
CA SER A 100 4.08 -8.22 -13.88
C SER A 100 5.14 -8.26 -12.76
N GLY A 101 4.75 -7.92 -11.52
CA GLY A 101 5.67 -7.90 -10.39
C GLY A 101 6.22 -9.29 -10.05
N VAL A 102 5.34 -10.28 -9.98
CA VAL A 102 5.73 -11.68 -9.77
C VAL A 102 6.66 -12.16 -10.90
N GLY A 103 6.37 -11.81 -12.15
CA GLY A 103 7.20 -12.12 -13.30
C GLY A 103 8.63 -11.55 -13.19
N VAL A 104 8.75 -10.26 -12.87
CA VAL A 104 10.07 -9.61 -12.68
C VAL A 104 10.80 -10.19 -11.48
N GLY A 105 10.10 -10.49 -10.38
CA GLY A 105 10.68 -11.14 -9.20
C GLY A 105 11.26 -12.53 -9.52
N PHE A 106 10.56 -13.34 -10.32
CA PHE A 106 11.08 -14.63 -10.76
C PHE A 106 12.28 -14.49 -11.70
N ILE A 107 12.22 -13.57 -12.67
CA ILE A 107 13.36 -13.27 -13.55
C ILE A 107 14.59 -12.87 -12.73
N SER A 108 14.40 -12.03 -11.71
CA SER A 108 15.47 -11.66 -10.78
C SER A 108 16.04 -12.92 -10.09
N SER A 109 15.19 -13.76 -9.49
CA SER A 109 15.67 -14.97 -8.79
C SER A 109 16.46 -15.93 -9.70
N LEU A 110 16.01 -16.10 -10.96
CA LEU A 110 16.68 -16.93 -11.96
C LEU A 110 18.02 -16.30 -12.35
N LEU A 111 18.07 -14.98 -12.56
CA LEU A 111 19.29 -14.28 -12.89
C LEU A 111 20.31 -14.41 -11.78
N PHE A 112 19.95 -14.17 -10.52
CA PHE A 112 20.87 -14.34 -9.39
C PHE A 112 21.34 -15.78 -9.22
N LYS A 113 20.47 -16.77 -9.46
CA LYS A 113 20.82 -18.19 -9.37
C LYS A 113 21.75 -18.66 -10.49
N TYR A 114 21.52 -18.24 -11.73
CA TYR A 114 22.27 -18.73 -12.90
C TYR A 114 23.48 -17.87 -13.26
N ALA A 115 23.49 -16.58 -12.91
CA ALA A 115 24.60 -15.69 -13.24
C ALA A 115 25.88 -15.99 -12.42
N GLY A 116 25.80 -16.83 -11.38
CA GLY A 116 26.96 -17.21 -10.59
C GLY A 116 27.65 -15.99 -9.95
N LEU A 117 26.85 -15.03 -9.48
CA LEU A 117 27.31 -13.74 -8.92
C LEU A 117 28.00 -13.89 -7.56
N ASP A 118 28.05 -15.10 -7.00
CA ASP A 118 28.63 -15.48 -5.71
C ASP A 118 30.18 -15.47 -5.70
N ILE A 119 30.80 -14.73 -6.62
CA ILE A 119 32.26 -14.56 -6.71
C ILE A 119 32.61 -13.24 -6.02
N ASP A 120 33.55 -13.28 -5.08
CA ASP A 120 33.95 -12.18 -4.17
C ASP A 120 34.18 -10.80 -4.84
N ASN A 121 34.45 -10.76 -6.14
CA ASN A 121 34.68 -9.51 -6.89
C ASN A 121 33.41 -8.84 -7.45
N LEU A 122 32.22 -9.47 -7.38
CA LEU A 122 30.98 -8.95 -7.98
C LEU A 122 29.95 -8.46 -6.95
N GLN A 123 30.33 -8.36 -5.67
CA GLN A 123 29.42 -7.96 -4.59
C GLN A 123 28.73 -6.60 -4.83
N ASN A 124 29.44 -5.61 -5.37
CA ASN A 124 28.84 -4.31 -5.70
C ASN A 124 27.77 -4.44 -6.79
N LEU A 125 28.00 -5.28 -7.80
CA LEU A 125 27.03 -5.51 -8.88
C LEU A 125 25.79 -6.23 -8.35
N GLU A 126 25.99 -7.22 -7.49
CA GLU A 126 24.94 -7.98 -6.82
C GLU A 126 23.97 -7.05 -6.05
N CYS A 127 24.51 -6.18 -5.19
CA CYS A 127 23.74 -5.17 -4.46
C CYS A 127 23.02 -4.19 -5.39
N CYS A 128 23.72 -3.67 -6.41
CA CYS A 128 23.13 -2.73 -7.38
C CYS A 128 21.96 -3.36 -8.14
N LEU A 129 22.12 -4.60 -8.61
CA LEU A 129 21.06 -5.32 -9.32
C LEU A 129 19.87 -5.58 -8.40
N PHE A 130 20.11 -5.96 -7.15
CA PHE A 130 19.04 -6.22 -6.19
C PHE A 130 18.17 -4.98 -5.94
N VAL A 131 18.77 -3.79 -5.89
CA VAL A 131 18.04 -2.52 -5.77
C VAL A 131 17.36 -2.11 -7.10
N LEU A 132 17.96 -2.47 -8.24
CA LEU A 132 17.47 -2.07 -9.56
C LEU A 132 16.23 -2.87 -10.02
N PHE A 133 16.13 -4.17 -9.71
CA PHE A 133 14.98 -5.00 -10.14
C PHE A 133 13.61 -4.51 -9.63
N PRO A 134 13.42 -4.15 -8.35
CA PRO A 134 12.18 -3.56 -7.87
C PRO A 134 11.81 -2.29 -8.65
N TYR A 135 12.78 -1.41 -8.90
CA TYR A 135 12.56 -0.17 -9.66
C TYR A 135 12.25 -0.44 -11.13
N PHE A 136 12.91 -1.42 -11.75
CA PHE A 136 12.60 -1.87 -13.10
C PHE A 136 11.17 -2.40 -13.20
N SER A 137 10.73 -3.20 -12.22
CA SER A 137 9.34 -3.69 -12.14
C SER A 137 8.33 -2.54 -12.07
N TYR A 138 8.63 -1.52 -11.25
CA TYR A 138 7.79 -0.33 -11.15
C TYR A 138 7.65 0.36 -12.52
N MET A 139 8.77 0.62 -13.18
CA MET A 139 8.79 1.33 -14.47
C MET A 139 8.13 0.52 -15.59
N LEU A 140 8.32 -0.79 -15.60
CA LEU A 140 7.66 -1.70 -16.55
C LEU A 140 6.14 -1.63 -16.38
N ALA A 141 5.64 -1.71 -15.15
CA ALA A 141 4.22 -1.66 -14.87
C ALA A 141 3.60 -0.29 -15.23
N GLU A 142 4.23 0.83 -14.87
CA GLU A 142 3.74 2.17 -15.28
C GLU A 142 3.76 2.33 -16.81
N GLY A 143 4.79 1.79 -17.50
CA GLY A 143 4.86 1.80 -18.96
C GLY A 143 3.76 0.99 -19.66
N LEU A 144 3.21 -0.03 -18.98
CA LEU A 144 2.07 -0.83 -19.45
C LEU A 144 0.71 -0.23 -19.04
N GLY A 145 0.68 0.91 -18.36
CA GLY A 145 -0.56 1.51 -17.83
C GLY A 145 -1.12 0.78 -16.61
N LEU A 146 -0.31 -0.06 -15.97
CA LEU A 146 -0.64 -0.77 -14.73
C LEU A 146 -0.18 0.04 -13.50
N SER A 147 -0.53 -0.42 -12.29
CA SER A 147 -0.04 0.18 -11.05
C SER A 147 1.40 -0.25 -10.75
N GLY A 148 2.35 0.68 -10.86
CA GLY A 148 3.76 0.45 -10.51
C GLY A 148 3.95 0.10 -9.04
N ILE A 149 3.15 0.71 -8.16
CA ILE A 149 3.22 0.53 -6.70
C ILE A 149 2.83 -0.89 -6.30
N VAL A 150 1.78 -1.43 -6.92
CA VAL A 150 1.37 -2.83 -6.70
C VAL A 150 2.43 -3.78 -7.27
N SER A 151 2.99 -3.46 -8.44
CA SER A 151 4.01 -4.30 -9.07
C SER A 151 5.29 -4.38 -8.24
N ILE A 152 5.83 -3.26 -7.75
CA ILE A 152 7.05 -3.25 -6.92
C ILE A 152 6.85 -3.97 -5.59
N LEU A 153 5.66 -3.91 -4.99
CA LEU A 153 5.32 -4.64 -3.78
C LEU A 153 5.41 -6.15 -3.99
N PHE A 154 4.75 -6.68 -5.03
CA PHE A 154 4.80 -8.11 -5.32
C PHE A 154 6.19 -8.57 -5.75
N THR A 155 6.93 -7.74 -6.50
CA THR A 155 8.34 -7.99 -6.81
C THR A 155 9.18 -8.09 -5.55
N GLY A 156 9.00 -7.17 -4.60
CA GLY A 156 9.68 -7.19 -3.31
C GLY A 156 9.38 -8.46 -2.49
N MET A 157 8.12 -8.90 -2.46
CA MET A 157 7.72 -10.14 -1.80
C MET A 157 8.41 -11.37 -2.41
N VAL A 158 8.37 -11.51 -3.74
CA VAL A 158 8.99 -12.63 -4.46
C VAL A 158 10.51 -12.58 -4.32
N MET A 159 11.13 -11.41 -4.45
CA MET A 159 12.57 -11.24 -4.28
C MET A 159 13.03 -11.53 -2.85
N LYS A 160 12.25 -11.16 -1.82
CA LYS A 160 12.58 -11.48 -0.44
C LYS A 160 12.57 -12.99 -0.19
N HIS A 161 11.68 -13.74 -0.84
CA HIS A 161 11.59 -15.18 -0.67
C HIS A 161 12.61 -15.97 -1.50
N TYR A 162 12.81 -15.61 -2.76
CA TYR A 162 13.65 -16.39 -3.69
C TYR A 162 15.01 -15.77 -3.98
N THR A 163 15.09 -14.44 -4.16
CA THR A 163 16.33 -13.77 -4.55
C THR A 163 17.24 -13.52 -3.35
N TYR A 164 16.67 -13.13 -2.20
CA TYR A 164 17.44 -12.78 -1.01
C TYR A 164 18.31 -13.94 -0.48
N SER A 165 17.81 -15.18 -0.55
CA SER A 165 18.57 -16.37 -0.15
C SER A 165 19.67 -16.76 -1.13
N ASN A 166 19.64 -16.26 -2.36
CA ASN A 166 20.70 -16.46 -3.35
C ASN A 166 21.78 -15.37 -3.26
N LEU A 167 21.63 -14.41 -2.34
CA LEU A 167 22.63 -13.36 -2.14
C LEU A 167 23.76 -13.82 -1.21
N SER A 168 24.97 -13.28 -1.41
CA SER A 168 26.09 -13.45 -0.49
C SER A 168 25.80 -12.80 0.88
N ASP A 169 26.36 -13.35 1.97
CA ASP A 169 26.09 -12.91 3.35
C ASP A 169 26.39 -11.41 3.57
N ASN A 170 27.47 -10.91 2.95
CA ASN A 170 27.84 -9.50 3.05
C ASN A 170 26.83 -8.61 2.30
N SER A 171 26.37 -9.04 1.11
CA SER A 171 25.33 -8.34 0.34
C SER A 171 23.99 -8.32 1.07
N GLN A 172 23.60 -9.43 1.71
CA GLN A 172 22.37 -9.49 2.52
C GLN A 172 22.37 -8.44 3.63
N ARG A 173 23.49 -8.32 4.38
CA ARG A 173 23.64 -7.31 5.45
C ARG A 173 23.58 -5.89 4.90
N PHE A 174 24.29 -5.62 3.81
CA PHE A 174 24.32 -4.30 3.18
C PHE A 174 22.92 -3.89 2.67
N VAL A 175 22.27 -4.77 1.90
CA VAL A 175 20.94 -4.54 1.34
C VAL A 175 19.90 -4.33 2.45
N SER A 176 19.93 -5.14 3.51
CA SER A 176 19.03 -4.97 4.65
C SER A 176 19.22 -3.62 5.34
N ALA A 177 20.47 -3.21 5.58
CA ALA A 177 20.77 -1.91 6.18
C ALA A 177 20.35 -0.75 5.26
N PHE A 178 20.60 -0.89 3.95
CA PHE A 178 20.25 0.10 2.94
C PHE A 178 18.73 0.33 2.86
N PHE A 179 17.93 -0.74 2.73
CA PHE A 179 16.47 -0.61 2.69
C PHE A 179 15.89 -0.11 4.01
N HIS A 180 16.48 -0.46 5.16
CA HIS A 180 16.06 0.07 6.46
C HIS A 180 16.31 1.59 6.56
N LEU A 181 17.51 2.05 6.15
CA LEU A 181 17.83 3.47 6.07
C LEU A 181 16.91 4.22 5.10
N LEU A 182 16.66 3.65 3.91
CA LEU A 182 15.79 4.26 2.91
C LEU A 182 14.34 4.39 3.41
N SER A 183 13.82 3.36 4.08
CA SER A 183 12.48 3.38 4.69
C SER A 183 12.37 4.47 5.75
N SER A 184 13.33 4.55 6.68
CA SER A 184 13.32 5.56 7.76
C SER A 184 13.42 6.99 7.22
N LEU A 185 14.23 7.19 6.18
CA LEU A 185 14.38 8.48 5.51
C LEU A 185 13.12 8.87 4.73
N ALA A 186 12.50 7.93 4.02
CA ALA A 186 11.23 8.16 3.32
C ALA A 186 10.10 8.52 4.29
N GLU A 187 9.99 7.80 5.41
CA GLU A 187 9.01 8.06 6.46
C GLU A 187 9.20 9.46 7.07
N THR A 188 10.45 9.82 7.39
CA THR A 188 10.77 11.15 7.92
C THR A 188 10.39 12.26 6.94
N PHE A 189 10.64 12.07 5.63
CA PHE A 189 10.25 13.04 4.62
C PHE A 189 8.74 13.19 4.48
N VAL A 190 8.01 12.07 4.53
CA VAL A 190 6.53 12.07 4.46
C VAL A 190 5.94 12.83 5.64
N PHE A 191 6.43 12.62 6.87
CA PHE A 191 5.98 13.37 8.04
C PHE A 191 6.33 14.86 8.00
N ILE A 192 7.55 15.21 7.58
CA ILE A 192 7.95 16.62 7.43
C ILE A 192 7.07 17.30 6.38
N TYR A 193 6.78 16.63 5.27
CA TYR A 193 5.96 17.18 4.19
C TYR A 193 4.51 17.42 4.67
N MET A 194 3.90 16.45 5.36
CA MET A 194 2.58 16.63 5.97
C MET A 194 2.56 17.78 6.98
N GLY A 195 3.58 17.89 7.84
CA GLY A 195 3.69 18.98 8.80
C GLY A 195 3.85 20.34 8.15
N PHE A 196 4.63 20.42 7.06
CA PHE A 196 4.80 21.64 6.28
C PHE A 196 3.51 22.06 5.57
N ASP A 197 2.79 21.12 4.97
CA ASP A 197 1.52 21.37 4.27
C ASP A 197 0.49 21.99 5.23
N ILE A 198 0.31 21.39 6.42
CA ILE A 198 -0.56 21.92 7.47
C ILE A 198 -0.11 23.32 7.94
N ALA A 199 1.19 23.57 8.05
CA ALA A 199 1.69 24.86 8.54
C ALA A 199 1.52 26.00 7.53
N MET A 200 1.52 25.70 6.23
CA MET A 200 1.49 26.68 5.15
C MET A 200 0.07 26.97 4.64
N GLU A 201 -0.88 26.04 4.85
CA GLU A 201 -2.25 26.18 4.36
C GLU A 201 -3.03 27.23 5.17
N GLU A 202 -3.62 28.23 4.50
CA GLU A 202 -4.51 29.19 5.15
C GLU A 202 -5.80 28.49 5.58
N HIS A 203 -5.91 28.19 6.88
CA HIS A 203 -7.03 27.43 7.43
C HIS A 203 -8.35 28.19 7.31
N SER A 204 -9.18 27.81 6.34
CA SER A 204 -10.56 28.31 6.25
C SER A 204 -11.47 27.53 7.20
N TRP A 205 -12.11 28.24 8.13
CA TRP A 205 -13.04 27.66 9.11
C TRP A 205 -14.37 27.16 8.49
N SER A 206 -14.54 27.29 7.16
CA SER A 206 -15.74 26.88 6.41
C SER A 206 -15.89 25.36 6.29
N HIS A 207 -14.85 24.57 6.54
CA HIS A 207 -14.86 23.11 6.35
C HIS A 207 -14.89 22.29 7.65
N VAL A 208 -14.98 22.93 8.82
CA VAL A 208 -14.98 22.24 10.13
C VAL A 208 -16.09 21.20 10.25
N GLY A 209 -17.28 21.46 9.69
CA GLY A 209 -18.38 20.49 9.65
C GLY A 209 -18.05 19.23 8.84
N PHE A 210 -17.27 19.36 7.77
CA PHE A 210 -16.82 18.21 6.97
C PHE A 210 -15.79 17.38 7.74
N ILE A 211 -14.87 18.04 8.45
CA ILE A 211 -13.83 17.40 9.26
C ILE A 211 -14.47 16.59 10.40
N ILE A 212 -15.36 17.20 11.18
CA ILE A 212 -16.02 16.54 12.33
C ILE A 212 -16.82 15.31 11.86
N PHE A 213 -17.63 15.45 10.81
CA PHE A 213 -18.42 14.33 10.31
C PHE A 213 -17.55 13.21 9.72
N SER A 214 -16.44 13.54 9.06
CA SER A 214 -15.51 12.53 8.56
C SER A 214 -14.85 11.76 9.69
N ILE A 215 -14.44 12.44 10.77
CA ILE A 215 -13.88 11.81 11.98
C ILE A 215 -14.91 10.88 12.62
N VAL A 216 -16.15 11.36 12.83
CA VAL A 216 -17.23 10.54 13.42
C VAL A 216 -17.54 9.33 12.55
N SER A 217 -17.67 9.52 11.23
CA SER A 217 -17.90 8.42 10.29
C SER A 217 -16.78 7.40 10.31
N PHE A 218 -15.52 7.84 10.43
CA PHE A 218 -14.36 6.96 10.50
C PHE A 218 -14.36 6.14 11.80
N VAL A 219 -14.56 6.79 12.95
CA VAL A 219 -14.60 6.11 14.26
C VAL A 219 -15.74 5.09 14.33
N LEU A 220 -16.91 5.43 13.77
CA LEU A 220 -18.02 4.48 13.71
C LEU A 220 -17.69 3.28 12.82
N LEU A 221 -17.09 3.52 11.65
CA LEU A 221 -16.70 2.45 10.74
C LEU A 221 -15.63 1.53 11.35
N SER A 222 -14.62 2.08 12.01
CA SER A 222 -13.56 1.30 12.66
C SER A 222 -14.08 0.47 13.84
N HIS A 223 -15.04 1.00 14.60
CA HIS A 223 -15.72 0.24 15.64
C HIS A 223 -16.56 -0.91 15.08
N ILE A 224 -17.29 -0.67 13.99
CA ILE A 224 -18.13 -1.69 13.35
C ILE A 224 -17.25 -2.80 12.75
N THR A 225 -16.19 -2.45 12.02
CA THR A 225 -15.29 -3.46 11.44
C THR A 225 -14.62 -4.29 12.53
N SER A 226 -14.11 -3.66 13.60
CA SER A 226 -13.54 -4.38 14.75
C SER A 226 -14.55 -5.34 15.39
N TRP A 227 -15.82 -4.90 15.55
CA TRP A 227 -16.90 -5.75 16.03
C TRP A 227 -17.17 -6.95 15.12
N VAL A 228 -17.24 -6.72 13.81
CA VAL A 228 -17.45 -7.78 12.81
C VAL A 228 -16.30 -8.77 12.81
N TYR A 229 -15.05 -8.31 12.84
CA TYR A 229 -13.87 -9.17 12.95
C TYR A 229 -13.88 -10.00 14.23
N SER A 230 -14.28 -9.41 15.36
CA SER A 230 -14.40 -10.13 16.63
C SER A 230 -15.46 -11.24 16.59
N ILE A 231 -16.62 -10.97 15.97
CA ILE A 231 -17.67 -11.98 15.76
C ILE A 231 -17.20 -13.10 14.83
N LEU A 232 -16.57 -12.76 13.70
CA LEU A 232 -16.01 -13.74 12.77
C LEU A 232 -14.94 -14.63 13.43
N CYS A 233 -14.06 -14.04 14.25
CA CYS A 233 -13.09 -14.79 15.04
C CYS A 233 -13.75 -15.69 16.09
N LEU A 234 -14.85 -15.24 16.72
CA LEU A 234 -15.59 -16.06 17.69
C LEU A 234 -16.33 -17.23 17.01
N GLU A 235 -16.90 -17.03 15.82
CA GLU A 235 -17.57 -18.09 15.07
C GLU A 235 -16.56 -19.12 14.53
N PHE A 236 -15.44 -18.68 13.95
CA PHE A 236 -14.40 -19.59 13.44
C PHE A 236 -13.59 -20.27 14.55
N GLY A 237 -13.35 -19.58 15.68
CA GLY A 237 -12.69 -20.18 16.85
C GLY A 237 -13.54 -21.23 17.57
N SER A 238 -14.85 -21.30 17.29
CA SER A 238 -15.74 -22.36 17.81
C SER A 238 -15.75 -23.64 16.96
N LEU A 239 -15.11 -23.61 15.78
CA LEU A 239 -15.06 -24.72 14.81
C LEU A 239 -13.71 -25.49 14.81
N THR A 240 -12.79 -25.15 15.72
CA THR A 240 -11.54 -25.89 16.00
C THR A 240 -11.52 -26.37 17.44
#